data_AF-A0A957HCX0-F1
#
_entry.id   AF-A0A957HCX0-F1
#
_cell.length_a   1.000
_cell.length_b   1.000
_cell.length_c   1.000
_cell.angle_alpha   90.00
_cell.angle_beta   90.00
_cell.angle_gamma   90.00
#
_symmetry.space_group_name_H-M   'P 1'
#
loop_
_entity.id
_entity.type
_entity.pdbx_description
1 polymer ?
#
loop_
_entity_poly.entity_id
_entity_poly.type
_entity_poly.pdbx_seq_one_letter_code
_entity_poly.pdbx_strand_id
1 'polypeptide(L)' 'TNLGQANQYGNILLDEGEGDLPKQSVVVVSKISSVPKSQLGDFVGRLAPERVAQILGGLRLLQKSFQRR' A
#
# COMPACT_ATOMS: atom_id res chain seq x y z
N THR A 1 -5.76 -8.85 -11.77
CA THR A 1 -5.09 -7.54 -11.98
C THR A 1 -4.90 -6.86 -10.65
N ASN A 2 -3.95 -5.92 -10.51
CA ASN A 2 -3.77 -5.18 -9.25
C ASN A 2 -5.04 -4.40 -8.86
N LEU A 3 -5.76 -3.85 -9.85
CA LEU A 3 -7.07 -3.19 -9.64
C LEU A 3 -8.12 -4.14 -9.05
N GLY A 4 -8.11 -5.42 -9.42
CA GLY A 4 -8.96 -6.43 -8.78
C GLY A 4 -8.66 -6.67 -7.29
N GLN A 5 -7.47 -6.25 -6.81
CA GLN A 5 -7.13 -6.31 -5.39
C GLN A 5 -7.59 -5.07 -4.61
N ALA A 6 -7.98 -3.97 -5.26
CA ALA A 6 -8.48 -2.78 -4.57
C ALA A 6 -9.73 -3.08 -3.72
N ASN A 7 -10.55 -4.04 -4.17
CA ASN A 7 -11.77 -4.47 -3.47
C ASN A 7 -11.50 -5.41 -2.28
N GLN A 8 -10.25 -5.78 -2.03
CA GLN A 8 -9.89 -6.63 -0.90
C GLN A 8 -9.72 -5.79 0.37
N TYR A 9 -10.16 -6.35 1.50
CA TYR A 9 -10.18 -5.66 2.78
C TYR A 9 -8.79 -5.12 3.17
N GLY A 10 -8.71 -3.80 3.38
CA GLY A 10 -7.50 -3.10 3.78
C GLY A 10 -6.61 -2.60 2.64
N ASN A 11 -6.82 -3.04 1.39
CA ASN A 11 -6.08 -2.52 0.24
C ASN A 11 -6.57 -1.12 -0.13
N ILE A 12 -5.66 -0.32 -0.70
CA ILE A 12 -5.94 1.09 -0.97
C ILE A 12 -5.65 1.39 -2.44
N LEU A 13 -6.65 1.92 -3.12
CA LEU A 13 -6.53 2.42 -4.48
C LEU A 13 -5.81 3.77 -4.45
N LEU A 14 -4.77 3.88 -5.27
CA LEU A 14 -4.07 5.12 -5.56
C LEU A 14 -4.52 5.59 -6.94
N ASP A 15 -4.96 6.85 -7.01
CA ASP A 15 -5.39 7.45 -8.25
C ASP A 15 -4.18 7.72 -9.18
N GLU A 16 -4.45 7.96 -10.45
CA GLU A 16 -3.38 8.30 -11.41
C GLU A 16 -2.67 9.59 -10.99
N GLY A 17 -1.34 9.60 -11.06
CA GLY A 17 -0.50 10.69 -10.58
C GLY A 17 -0.30 10.72 -9.05
N GLU A 18 -1.06 9.93 -8.29
CA GLU A 18 -0.85 9.84 -6.84
C GLU A 18 0.48 9.15 -6.53
N GLY A 19 1.38 9.84 -5.83
CA GLY A 19 2.73 9.33 -5.56
C GLY A 19 3.65 9.32 -6.77
N ASP A 20 3.37 10.15 -7.78
CA ASP A 20 4.07 10.21 -9.07
C ASP A 20 3.95 8.91 -9.88
N LEU A 21 2.87 8.16 -9.64
CA LEU A 21 2.62 6.91 -10.35
C LEU A 21 2.01 7.21 -11.73
N PRO A 22 2.55 6.63 -12.82
CA PRO A 22 2.11 6.94 -14.20
C PRO A 22 0.75 6.34 -14.56
N LYS A 23 0.11 5.62 -13.62
CA LYS A 23 -1.20 5.00 -13.80
C LYS A 23 -1.81 4.66 -12.45
N GLN A 24 -3.13 4.49 -12.45
CA GLN A 24 -3.86 4.00 -11.29
C GLN A 24 -3.28 2.69 -10.75
N SER A 25 -3.06 2.66 -9.44
CA SER A 25 -2.28 1.62 -8.76
C SER A 25 -2.93 1.23 -7.43
N VAL A 26 -2.46 0.15 -6.81
CA VAL A 26 -3.04 -0.35 -5.55
C VAL A 26 -1.93 -0.68 -4.57
N VAL A 27 -2.06 -0.17 -3.34
CA VAL A 27 -1.27 -0.62 -2.20
C VAL A 27 -1.91 -1.88 -1.63
N VAL A 28 -1.18 -2.99 -1.73
CA VAL A 28 -1.60 -4.29 -1.19
C VAL A 28 -1.04 -4.44 0.22
N VAL A 29 -1.83 -4.10 1.23
CA VAL A 29 -1.36 -4.05 2.63
C VAL A 29 -0.96 -5.40 3.21
N SER A 30 -1.40 -6.51 2.60
CA SER A 30 -0.97 -7.86 3.00
C SER A 30 0.43 -8.24 2.50
N LYS A 31 0.97 -7.53 1.51
CA LYS A 31 2.28 -7.80 0.90
C LYS A 31 3.34 -6.87 1.45
N ILE A 32 3.79 -7.17 2.67
CA ILE A 32 4.87 -6.44 3.34
C ILE A 32 6.14 -7.29 3.40
N SER A 33 7.27 -6.68 3.08
CA SER A 33 8.60 -7.30 3.20
C SER A 33 9.62 -6.30 3.70
N SER A 34 10.63 -6.79 4.43
CA SER A 34 11.79 -6.01 4.83
C SER A 34 12.91 -6.24 3.82
N VAL A 35 13.46 -5.17 3.25
CA VAL A 35 14.55 -5.23 2.27
C VAL A 35 15.76 -4.40 2.73
N PRO A 36 16.99 -4.80 2.37
CA PRO A 36 18.17 -3.95 2.53
C PRO A 36 18.04 -2.63 1.76
N LYS A 37 18.58 -1.54 2.30
CA LYS A 37 18.57 -0.22 1.63
C LYS A 37 19.23 -0.24 0.25
N SER A 38 20.23 -1.10 0.04
CA SER A 38 20.92 -1.27 -1.24
C SER A 38 20.04 -1.86 -2.36
N GLN A 39 18.87 -2.43 -2.03
CA GLN A 39 17.90 -2.92 -3.02
C GLN A 39 16.90 -1.85 -3.45
N LEU A 40 16.88 -0.67 -2.81
CA LEU A 40 16.04 0.44 -3.23
C LEU A 40 16.67 1.08 -4.47
N GLY A 41 15.89 1.16 -5.55
CA GLY A 41 16.29 1.87 -6.77
C GLY A 41 15.99 3.35 -6.69
N ASP A 42 15.68 3.94 -7.85
CA ASP A 42 15.38 5.36 -7.96
C ASP A 42 14.14 5.76 -7.15
N PHE A 43 14.16 6.99 -6.65
CA PHE A 43 13.02 7.57 -5.96
C PHE A 43 11.90 7.84 -6.97
N VAL A 44 10.77 7.16 -6.80
CA VAL A 44 9.60 7.33 -7.67
C VAL A 44 8.79 8.56 -7.27
N GLY A 45 8.49 8.74 -5.99
CA GLY A 45 7.62 9.82 -5.54
C GLY A 45 7.20 9.67 -4.08
N ARG A 46 6.19 10.44 -3.67
CA ARG A 46 5.72 10.45 -2.27
C ARG A 46 4.19 10.52 -2.19
N LEU A 47 3.63 9.72 -1.29
CA LEU A 47 2.22 9.80 -0.94
C LEU A 47 1.96 10.90 0.08
N ALA A 48 0.75 11.49 0.03
CA ALA A 48 0.30 12.45 1.03
C ALA A 48 0.22 11.79 2.43
N PRO A 49 0.45 12.55 3.52
CA PRO A 49 0.40 12.02 4.89
C PRO A 49 -0.91 11.30 5.22
N GLU A 50 -2.03 11.81 4.72
CA GLU A 50 -3.37 11.26 4.90
C GLU A 50 -3.47 9.86 4.27
N ARG A 51 -2.87 9.69 3.08
CA ARG A 51 -2.83 8.39 2.40
C ARG A 51 -1.98 7.39 3.18
N VAL A 52 -0.83 7.83 3.69
CA VAL A 52 0.03 6.99 4.55
C VAL A 52 -0.74 6.56 5.80
N ALA A 53 -1.52 7.45 6.42
CA ALA A 53 -2.34 7.12 7.58
C ALA A 53 -3.40 6.05 7.26
N GLN A 54 -4.03 6.11 6.08
CA GLN A 54 -4.95 5.06 5.62
C GLN A 54 -4.25 3.71 5.47
N ILE A 55 -3.05 3.68 4.89
CA ILE A 55 -2.23 2.46 4.73
C ILE A 55 -1.94 1.82 6.10
N LEU A 56 -1.52 2.63 7.06
CA LEU A 56 -1.30 2.18 8.44
C LEU A 56 -2.59 1.67 9.10
N GLY A 57 -3.74 2.30 8.79
CA GLY A 57 -5.06 1.83 9.19
C GLY A 57 -5.38 0.44 8.65
N GLY A 58 -5.18 0.21 7.34
CA GLY A 58 -5.37 -1.09 6.68
C GLY A 58 -4.48 -2.19 7.29
N LEU A 59 -3.22 -1.89 7.57
CA LEU A 59 -2.29 -2.82 8.24
C LEU A 59 -2.76 -3.23 9.64
N ARG A 60 -3.25 -2.28 10.45
CA ARG A 60 -3.77 -2.57 11.80
C ARG A 60 -5.01 -3.44 11.77
N LEU A 61 -5.88 -3.26 10.77
CA LEU A 61 -7.05 -4.11 10.57
C LEU A 61 -6.65 -5.55 10.24
N LEU A 62 -5.67 -5.73 9.35
CA LEU A 62 -5.13 -7.05 9.04
C LEU A 62 -4.54 -7.72 10.28
N GLN A 63 -3.69 -7.04 11.04
CA GLN A 63 -3.10 -7.59 12.28
C GLN A 63 -4.16 -8.08 13.27
N LYS A 64 -5.22 -7.29 13.49
CA LYS A 64 -6.33 -7.70 14.38
C LYS A 64 -7.08 -8.93 13.86
N SER A 65 -7.17 -9.11 12.54
CA SER A 65 -7.81 -10.28 11.94
C SER A 65 -6.97 -11.56 12.07
N PHE A 66 -5.64 -11.44 12.01
CA PHE A 66 -4.72 -12.57 12.20
C PHE A 66 -4.60 -13.01 13.66
N GLN A 67 -4.68 -12.08 14.62
CA GLN A 67 -4.63 -12.39 16.06
C GLN A 67 -5.90 -13.07 16.60
N ARG A 68 -6.98 -13.12 15.82
CA ARG A 68 -8.24 -13.79 16.17
C ARG A 68 -8.32 -15.24 15.66
N ARG A 69 -7.20 -15.81 15.23
CA ARG A 69 -7.09 -17.22 14.82
C ARG A 69 -6.20 -18.00 15.77
#